data_AF-A0A4Y2CK35-F1
#
_entry.id   AF-A0A4Y2CK35-F1
#
_cell.length_a   1.000
_cell.length_b   1.000
_cell.length_c   1.000
_cell.angle_alpha   90.00
_cell.angle_beta   90.00
_cell.angle_gamma   90.00
#
_symmetry.space_group_name_H-M   'P 1'
#
loop_
_entity.id
_entity.type
_entity.pdbx_description
1 polymer ?
#
loop_
_entity_poly.entity_id
_entity_poly.type
_entity_poly.pdbx_seq_one_letter_code
_entity_poly.pdbx_strand_id
1 'polypeptide(L)'
;MPLIRTMDEKFEMLLAMMKEMEAGQERMEQIHQDLIRASKEEMRTLVESQVEGIKDHVDGCLGRMEEQVQGVKGKIEEVAGEVHMKIEEVKREVQEKMGDLERRLSDLETRPNNFPANPEFMYSWPTVKPLTFDGLTSWTVFKTQFDVVSSTNRWVDFVKVGQLVASLQGSAADVLQGIPADKLTDLTTIEKALESRFGDSHLTQFYRTELKTR
;
A
#
# COMPACT_ATOMS: atom_id res chain seq x y z
N MET A 1 57.51 -71.71 79.91
CA MET A 1 56.25 -72.11 79.24
C MET A 1 56.31 -71.73 77.75
N PRO A 2 56.62 -72.67 76.84
CA PRO A 2 56.75 -72.41 75.38
C PRO A 2 55.41 -72.21 74.64
N LEU A 3 54.32 -72.75 75.19
CA LEU A 3 52.98 -72.71 74.58
C LEU A 3 52.33 -71.32 74.58
N ILE A 4 52.63 -70.48 75.58
CA ILE A 4 52.10 -69.10 75.66
C ILE A 4 52.70 -68.24 74.54
N ARG A 5 54.02 -68.38 74.30
CA ARG A 5 54.75 -67.63 73.27
C ARG A 5 54.29 -67.93 71.84
N THR A 6 53.90 -69.17 71.58
CA THR A 6 53.40 -69.61 70.26
C THR A 6 51.95 -69.19 70.00
N MET A 7 51.14 -69.00 71.03
CA MET A 7 49.82 -68.39 70.90
C MET A 7 49.92 -66.88 70.62
N ASP A 8 50.81 -66.16 71.30
CA ASP A 8 51.05 -64.73 71.06
C ASP A 8 51.51 -64.47 69.62
N GLU A 9 52.45 -65.26 69.08
CA GLU A 9 52.91 -65.13 67.69
C GLU A 9 51.79 -65.31 66.65
N LYS A 10 50.86 -66.25 66.89
CA LYS A 10 49.70 -66.44 66.00
C LYS A 10 48.69 -65.29 66.09
N PHE A 11 48.53 -64.72 67.28
CA PHE A 11 47.63 -63.60 67.50
C PHE A 11 48.15 -62.32 66.84
N GLU A 12 49.46 -62.06 66.94
CA GLU A 12 50.13 -60.97 66.23
C GLU A 12 50.03 -61.12 64.71
N MET A 13 50.20 -62.33 64.18
CA MET A 13 50.05 -62.59 62.75
C MET A 13 48.62 -62.33 62.26
N LEU A 14 47.60 -62.68 63.06
CA LEU A 14 46.20 -62.39 62.75
C LEU A 14 45.93 -60.87 62.75
N LEU A 15 46.46 -60.14 63.73
CA LEU A 15 46.34 -58.68 63.82
C LEU A 15 47.00 -57.97 62.62
N ALA A 16 48.19 -58.44 62.21
CA ALA A 16 48.87 -57.93 61.02
C ALA A 16 48.03 -58.15 59.75
N MET A 17 47.43 -59.33 59.61
CA MET A 17 46.58 -59.68 58.46
C MET A 17 45.30 -58.83 58.41
N MET A 18 44.67 -58.56 59.57
CA MET A 18 43.51 -57.68 59.65
C MET A 18 43.86 -56.24 59.25
N LYS A 19 45.00 -55.70 59.73
CA LYS A 19 45.49 -54.38 59.33
C LYS A 19 45.76 -54.28 57.83
N GLU A 20 46.37 -55.30 57.22
CA GLU A 20 46.59 -55.31 55.78
C GLU A 20 45.29 -55.36 54.98
N MET A 21 44.30 -56.11 55.46
CA MET A 21 42.97 -56.18 54.85
C MET A 21 42.26 -54.84 54.91
N GLU A 22 42.26 -54.19 56.08
CA GLU A 22 41.67 -52.86 56.28
C GLU A 22 42.36 -51.81 55.39
N ALA A 23 43.70 -51.78 55.39
CA ALA A 23 44.47 -50.92 54.50
C ALA A 23 44.23 -51.23 53.02
N GLY A 24 43.99 -52.50 52.66
CA GLY A 24 43.62 -52.91 51.30
C GLY A 24 42.25 -52.40 50.87
N GLN A 25 41.28 -52.44 51.79
CA GLN A 25 39.94 -51.91 51.57
C GLN A 25 39.97 -50.39 51.41
N GLU A 26 40.68 -49.67 52.28
CA GLU A 26 40.88 -48.21 52.16
C GLU A 26 41.52 -47.82 50.84
N ARG A 27 42.55 -48.57 50.39
CA ARG A 27 43.18 -48.35 49.07
C ARG A 27 42.19 -48.53 47.92
N MET A 28 41.34 -49.55 47.98
CA MET A 28 40.33 -49.80 46.95
C MET A 28 39.29 -48.67 46.88
N GLU A 29 38.84 -48.18 48.04
CA GLU A 29 37.91 -47.06 48.16
C GLU A 29 38.53 -45.76 47.63
N GLN A 30 39.81 -45.53 47.93
CA GLN A 30 40.57 -44.39 47.40
C GLN A 30 40.70 -44.45 45.87
N ILE A 31 41.06 -45.61 45.31
CA ILE A 31 41.15 -45.80 43.85
C ILE A 31 39.80 -45.51 43.17
N HIS A 32 38.71 -45.98 43.76
CA HIS A 32 37.37 -45.74 43.23
C HIS A 32 37.01 -44.24 43.25
N GLN A 33 37.29 -43.54 44.34
CA GLN A 33 37.08 -42.09 44.42
C GLN A 33 37.94 -41.30 43.44
N ASP A 34 39.21 -41.68 43.28
CA ASP A 34 40.13 -41.02 42.36
C ASP A 34 39.72 -41.20 40.89
N LEU A 35 39.24 -42.40 40.52
CA LEU A 35 38.71 -42.68 39.19
C LEU A 35 37.45 -41.83 38.89
N ILE A 36 36.52 -41.74 39.84
CA ILE A 36 35.31 -40.91 39.70
C ILE A 36 35.71 -39.43 39.58
N ARG A 37 36.67 -38.97 40.38
CA ARG A 37 37.15 -37.59 40.33
C ARG A 37 37.78 -37.26 38.99
N ALA A 38 38.67 -38.12 38.49
CA ALA A 38 39.32 -37.95 37.19
C ALA A 38 38.31 -37.92 36.05
N SER A 39 37.38 -38.89 36.01
CA SER A 39 36.33 -38.92 34.98
C SER A 39 35.42 -37.69 35.02
N LYS A 40 35.10 -37.18 36.21
CA LYS A 40 34.34 -35.94 36.38
C LYS A 40 35.10 -34.70 35.91
N GLU A 41 36.41 -34.63 36.16
CA GLU A 41 37.28 -33.54 35.72
C GLU A 41 37.42 -33.53 34.19
N GLU A 42 37.60 -34.69 33.57
CA GLU A 42 37.64 -34.85 32.11
C GLU A 42 36.33 -34.41 31.46
N MET A 43 35.19 -34.87 32.00
CA MET A 43 33.88 -34.45 31.48
C MET A 43 33.63 -32.95 31.66
N ARG A 44 34.08 -32.37 32.78
CA ARG A 44 34.01 -30.92 33.01
C ARG A 44 34.81 -30.16 31.94
N THR A 45 36.06 -30.53 31.72
CA THR A 45 36.93 -29.83 30.75
C THR A 45 36.43 -30.00 29.31
N LEU A 46 35.88 -31.17 28.95
CA LEU A 46 35.25 -31.37 27.65
C LEU A 46 34.06 -30.43 27.45
N VAL A 47 33.14 -30.38 28.42
CA VAL A 47 31.96 -29.49 28.35
C VAL A 47 32.38 -28.02 28.30
N GLU A 48 33.34 -27.60 29.13
CA GLU A 48 33.86 -26.23 29.14
C GLU A 48 34.47 -25.85 27.78
N SER A 49 35.26 -26.74 27.16
CA SER A 49 35.84 -26.49 25.83
C SER A 49 34.78 -26.43 24.72
N GLN A 50 33.73 -27.25 24.80
CA GLN A 50 32.63 -27.21 23.84
C GLN A 50 31.80 -25.93 23.97
N VAL A 51 31.51 -25.51 25.20
CA VAL A 51 30.77 -24.27 25.46
C VAL A 51 31.56 -23.06 24.97
N GLU A 52 32.87 -23.03 25.21
CA GLU A 52 33.72 -21.94 24.71
C GLU A 52 33.76 -21.92 23.18
N GLY A 53 33.89 -23.08 22.52
CA GLY A 53 33.84 -23.15 21.06
C GLY A 53 32.50 -22.70 20.46
N ILE A 54 31.37 -23.02 21.12
CA ILE A 54 30.04 -22.54 20.72
C ILE A 54 29.96 -21.02 20.88
N LYS A 55 30.46 -20.49 22.00
CA LYS A 55 30.49 -19.06 22.28
C LYS A 55 31.30 -18.31 21.22
N ASP A 56 32.51 -18.76 20.91
CA ASP A 56 33.36 -18.16 19.86
C ASP A 56 32.64 -18.16 18.49
N HIS A 57 31.94 -19.25 18.17
CA HIS A 57 31.17 -19.34 16.93
C HIS A 57 30.00 -18.35 16.90
N VAL A 58 29.26 -18.23 18.01
CA VAL A 58 28.15 -17.28 18.14
C VAL A 58 28.65 -15.84 18.05
N ASP A 59 29.72 -15.49 18.74
CA ASP A 59 30.33 -14.16 18.71
C ASP A 59 30.81 -13.81 17.29
N GLY A 60 31.44 -14.76 16.60
CA GLY A 60 31.83 -14.59 15.19
C GLY A 60 30.64 -14.42 14.25
N CYS A 61 29.54 -15.15 14.47
CA CYS A 61 28.28 -14.97 13.73
C CYS A 61 27.66 -13.59 13.98
N LEU A 62 27.63 -13.16 15.24
CA LEU A 62 27.09 -11.87 15.65
C LEU A 62 27.86 -10.72 14.98
N GLY A 63 29.20 -10.76 15.01
CA GLY A 63 30.03 -9.73 14.38
C GLY A 63 29.80 -9.59 12.87
N ARG A 64 29.69 -10.72 12.14
CA ARG A 64 29.36 -10.68 10.69
C ARG A 64 27.98 -10.09 10.43
N MET A 65 27.00 -10.39 11.27
CA MET A 65 25.65 -9.85 11.14
C MET A 65 25.64 -8.34 11.43
N GLU A 66 26.36 -7.88 12.44
CA GLU A 66 26.52 -6.45 12.74
C GLU A 66 27.16 -5.70 11.57
N GLU A 67 28.22 -6.25 10.97
CA GLU A 67 28.86 -5.66 9.78
C GLU A 67 27.88 -5.53 8.61
N GLN A 68 27.10 -6.58 8.33
CA GLN A 68 26.09 -6.54 7.27
C GLN A 68 25.00 -5.50 7.56
N VAL A 69 24.52 -5.41 8.80
CA VAL A 69 23.50 -4.44 9.20
C VAL A 69 24.02 -3.01 9.04
N GLN A 70 25.27 -2.73 9.45
CA GLN A 70 25.88 -1.41 9.25
C GLN A 70 26.09 -1.10 7.77
N GLY A 71 26.50 -2.09 6.96
CA GLY A 71 26.63 -1.93 5.51
C GLY A 71 25.30 -1.61 4.81
N VAL A 72 24.22 -2.29 5.19
CA VAL A 72 22.87 -2.00 4.69
C VAL A 72 22.41 -0.61 5.12
N LYS A 73 22.64 -0.25 6.38
CA LYS A 73 22.33 1.09 6.90
C LYS A 73 23.01 2.19 6.08
N GLY A 74 24.31 2.04 5.80
CA GLY A 74 25.05 3.01 4.98
C GLY A 74 24.49 3.14 3.56
N LYS A 75 24.14 2.03 2.90
CA LYS A 75 23.50 2.05 1.57
C LYS A 75 22.14 2.75 1.58
N ILE A 76 21.35 2.56 2.64
CA ILE A 76 20.07 3.25 2.80
C ILE A 76 20.27 4.76 2.93
N GLU A 77 21.26 5.20 3.72
CA GLU A 77 21.59 6.62 3.89
C GLU A 77 22.05 7.26 2.55
N GLU A 78 22.88 6.55 1.78
CA GLU A 78 23.33 6.98 0.44
C GLU A 78 22.15 7.15 -0.53
N VAL A 79 21.30 6.12 -0.65
CA VAL A 79 20.12 6.16 -1.52
C VAL A 79 19.14 7.26 -1.09
N ALA A 80 18.94 7.46 0.22
CA ALA A 80 18.11 8.53 0.74
C ALA A 80 18.66 9.91 0.35
N GLY A 81 19.98 10.11 0.41
CA GLY A 81 20.65 11.32 -0.03
C GLY A 81 20.46 11.57 -1.53
N GLU A 82 20.67 10.56 -2.37
CA GLU A 82 20.46 10.68 -3.83
C GLU A 82 19.03 11.04 -4.21
N VAL A 83 18.05 10.37 -3.59
CA VAL A 83 16.63 10.65 -3.81
C VAL A 83 16.30 12.08 -3.40
N HIS A 84 16.80 12.53 -2.24
CA HIS A 84 16.60 13.91 -1.79
C HIS A 84 17.17 14.94 -2.77
N MET A 85 18.39 14.73 -3.28
CA MET A 85 18.99 15.61 -4.28
C MET A 85 18.17 15.67 -5.57
N LYS A 86 17.72 14.52 -6.10
CA LYS A 86 16.87 14.46 -7.30
C LYS A 86 15.54 15.18 -7.10
N ILE A 87 14.93 15.08 -5.92
CA ILE A 87 13.68 15.79 -5.61
C ILE A 87 13.89 17.30 -5.66
N GLU A 88 14.94 17.82 -5.03
CA GLU A 88 15.22 19.26 -5.04
C GLU A 88 15.60 19.77 -6.44
N GLU A 89 16.30 18.97 -7.23
CA GLU A 89 16.59 19.28 -8.64
C GLU A 89 15.31 19.39 -9.48
N VAL A 90 14.45 18.37 -9.44
CA VAL A 90 13.16 18.39 -10.17
C VAL A 90 12.29 19.54 -9.71
N LYS A 91 12.23 19.82 -8.41
CA LYS A 91 11.49 20.94 -7.85
C LYS A 91 11.98 22.29 -8.39
N ARG A 92 13.30 22.48 -8.46
CA ARG A 92 13.89 23.69 -9.06
C ARG A 92 13.51 23.83 -10.53
N GLU A 93 13.61 22.77 -11.32
CA GLU A 93 13.26 22.81 -12.75
C GLU A 93 11.77 23.12 -12.98
N VAL A 94 10.88 22.53 -12.18
CA VAL A 94 9.44 22.79 -12.26
C VAL A 94 9.14 24.24 -11.88
N GLN A 95 9.76 24.77 -10.82
CA GLN A 95 9.60 26.17 -10.44
C GLN A 95 10.08 27.13 -11.54
N GLU A 96 11.23 26.84 -12.16
CA GLU A 96 11.76 27.64 -13.26
C GLU A 96 10.81 27.65 -14.47
N LYS A 97 10.31 26.47 -14.87
CA LYS A 97 9.34 26.34 -15.97
C LYS A 97 8.02 27.03 -15.67
N MET A 98 7.55 26.96 -14.42
CA MET A 98 6.33 27.67 -14.01
C MET A 98 6.51 29.18 -14.13
N GLY A 99 7.64 29.72 -13.66
CA GLY A 99 7.95 31.15 -13.79
C GLY A 99 8.09 31.61 -15.26
N ASP A 100 8.64 30.78 -16.15
CA ASP A 100 8.66 31.06 -17.59
C ASP A 100 7.24 31.12 -18.19
N LEU A 101 6.39 30.15 -17.83
CA LEU A 101 5.01 30.10 -18.30
C LEU A 101 4.19 31.29 -17.79
N GLU A 102 4.34 31.69 -16.53
CA GLU A 102 3.68 32.88 -15.97
C GLU A 102 4.08 34.17 -16.72
N ARG A 103 5.37 34.31 -17.07
CA ARG A 103 5.86 35.44 -17.86
C ARG A 103 5.25 35.44 -19.26
N ARG A 104 5.28 34.30 -19.94
CA ARG A 104 4.71 34.15 -21.30
C ARG A 104 3.19 34.38 -21.32
N LEU A 105 2.48 33.97 -20.28
CA LEU A 105 1.05 34.22 -20.12
C LEU A 105 0.79 35.72 -19.97
N SER A 106 1.57 36.42 -19.14
CA SER A 106 1.48 37.87 -18.94
C SER A 106 1.74 38.65 -20.24
N ASP A 107 2.74 38.23 -21.03
CA ASP A 107 3.04 38.83 -22.33
C ASP A 107 1.87 38.65 -23.32
N LEU A 108 1.20 37.49 -23.30
CA LEU A 108 0.02 37.22 -24.13
C LEU A 108 -1.20 38.05 -23.70
N GLU A 109 -1.41 38.24 -22.40
CA GLU A 109 -2.52 39.02 -21.86
C GLU A 109 -2.36 40.53 -22.12
N THR A 110 -1.12 41.02 -22.11
CA THR A 110 -0.80 42.45 -22.35
C THR A 110 -0.59 42.80 -23.83
N ARG A 111 -0.40 41.81 -24.71
CA ARG A 111 -0.28 42.04 -26.16
C ARG A 111 -1.60 42.56 -26.72
N PRO A 112 -1.62 43.77 -27.34
CA PRO A 112 -2.80 44.23 -28.06
C PRO A 112 -3.14 43.21 -29.15
N ASN A 113 -4.39 42.76 -29.18
CA ASN A 113 -4.89 41.85 -30.20
C ASN A 113 -4.77 42.54 -31.57
N ASN A 114 -3.66 42.32 -32.28
CA ASN A 114 -3.47 42.73 -33.68
C ASN A 114 -3.98 41.66 -34.64
N PHE A 115 -4.97 40.87 -34.23
CA PHE A 115 -5.84 40.28 -35.23
C PHE A 115 -6.60 41.45 -35.86
N PRO A 116 -6.54 41.66 -37.19
CA PRO A 116 -7.61 42.43 -37.79
C PRO A 116 -8.89 41.79 -37.28
N ALA A 117 -9.75 42.57 -36.64
CA ALA A 117 -11.07 42.12 -36.26
C ALA A 117 -11.78 41.78 -37.57
N ASN A 118 -11.55 40.57 -38.09
CA ASN A 118 -12.21 40.07 -39.27
C ASN A 118 -13.62 39.74 -38.80
N PRO A 119 -14.63 40.55 -39.16
CA PRO A 119 -15.99 40.30 -38.72
C PRO A 119 -16.54 38.99 -39.32
N GLU A 120 -15.90 38.44 -40.36
CA GLU A 120 -16.36 37.22 -41.03
C GLU A 120 -16.25 35.95 -40.17
N PHE A 121 -15.31 35.89 -39.21
CA PHE A 121 -15.13 34.69 -38.38
C PHE A 121 -16.11 34.57 -37.22
N MET A 122 -16.78 35.67 -36.82
CA MET A 122 -17.74 35.66 -35.71
C MET A 122 -19.21 35.51 -36.15
N TYR A 123 -19.53 35.63 -37.44
CA TYR A 123 -20.94 35.66 -37.91
C TYR A 123 -21.30 34.63 -38.99
N SER A 124 -20.45 33.65 -39.28
CA SER A 124 -20.74 32.65 -40.33
C SER A 124 -20.64 31.20 -39.86
N TRP A 125 -20.76 30.93 -38.56
CA TRP A 125 -21.10 29.59 -38.10
C TRP A 125 -22.62 29.52 -37.95
N PRO A 126 -23.34 28.78 -38.83
CA PRO A 126 -24.74 28.51 -38.61
C PRO A 126 -24.84 27.75 -37.29
N THR A 127 -25.23 28.44 -36.22
CA THR A 127 -25.48 27.78 -34.95
C THR A 127 -26.73 26.95 -35.17
N VAL A 128 -26.57 25.64 -35.24
CA VAL A 128 -27.71 24.73 -35.34
C VAL A 128 -28.49 24.90 -34.05
N LYS A 129 -29.74 25.38 -34.16
CA LYS A 129 -30.59 25.58 -32.99
C LYS A 129 -30.89 24.21 -32.37
N PRO A 130 -30.74 24.05 -31.05
CA PRO A 130 -31.19 22.82 -30.40
C PRO A 130 -32.69 22.65 -30.58
N LEU A 131 -33.12 21.40 -30.71
CA LEU A 131 -34.53 21.05 -30.81
C LEU A 131 -35.20 21.20 -29.44
N THR A 132 -36.52 21.38 -29.45
CA THR A 132 -37.32 21.35 -28.23
C THR A 132 -37.68 19.92 -27.86
N PHE A 133 -37.67 19.60 -26.57
CA PHE A 133 -38.08 18.31 -26.03
C PHE A 133 -39.27 18.48 -25.09
N ASP A 134 -40.42 17.94 -25.48
CA ASP A 134 -41.68 17.99 -24.72
C ASP A 134 -42.06 16.66 -24.05
N GLY A 135 -41.27 15.60 -24.32
CA GLY A 135 -41.50 14.25 -23.85
C GLY A 135 -42.29 13.35 -24.82
N LEU A 136 -42.66 13.84 -26.02
CA LEU A 136 -43.38 13.05 -27.03
C LEU A 136 -42.45 12.17 -27.88
N THR A 137 -41.24 12.62 -28.14
CA THR A 137 -40.18 11.82 -28.78
C THR A 137 -39.46 10.98 -27.74
N SER A 138 -38.88 9.84 -28.14
CA SER A 138 -38.04 9.06 -27.22
C SER A 138 -36.87 9.92 -26.76
N TRP A 139 -36.61 9.91 -25.44
CA TRP A 139 -35.49 10.62 -24.84
C TRP A 139 -34.15 10.25 -25.49
N THR A 140 -33.95 8.98 -25.84
CA THR A 140 -32.72 8.50 -26.50
C THR A 140 -32.53 9.15 -27.88
N VAL A 141 -33.61 9.34 -28.63
CA VAL A 141 -33.59 10.03 -29.93
C VAL A 141 -33.23 11.50 -29.75
N PHE A 142 -33.87 12.18 -28.80
CA PHE A 142 -33.57 13.57 -28.50
C PHE A 142 -32.12 13.76 -28.03
N LYS A 143 -31.64 12.94 -27.09
CA LYS A 143 -30.28 13.00 -26.56
C LYS A 143 -29.24 12.83 -27.66
N THR A 144 -29.43 11.86 -28.55
CA THR A 144 -28.53 11.65 -29.70
C THR A 144 -28.48 12.88 -30.61
N GLN A 145 -29.61 13.52 -30.89
CA GLN A 145 -29.66 14.74 -31.70
C GLN A 145 -29.00 15.92 -30.97
N PHE A 146 -29.27 16.07 -29.68
CA PHE A 146 -28.68 17.10 -28.83
C PHE A 146 -27.15 16.99 -28.78
N ASP A 147 -26.61 15.77 -28.63
CA ASP A 147 -25.17 15.52 -28.62
C ASP A 147 -24.52 15.92 -29.95
N VAL A 148 -25.12 15.53 -31.09
CA VAL A 148 -24.66 15.93 -32.42
C VAL A 148 -24.63 17.46 -32.58
N VAL A 149 -25.69 18.15 -32.14
CA VAL A 149 -25.77 19.61 -32.19
C VAL A 149 -24.71 20.24 -31.29
N SER A 150 -24.53 19.71 -30.08
CA SER A 150 -23.56 20.23 -29.11
C SER A 150 -22.12 20.09 -29.60
N SER A 151 -21.78 18.96 -30.26
CA SER A 151 -20.47 18.72 -30.86
C SER A 151 -20.24 19.62 -32.07
N THR A 152 -21.24 19.78 -32.93
CA THR A 152 -21.19 20.66 -34.10
C THR A 152 -20.96 22.11 -33.69
N ASN A 153 -21.63 22.54 -32.61
CA ASN A 153 -21.50 23.89 -32.07
C ASN A 153 -20.34 24.04 -31.05
N ARG A 154 -19.55 22.98 -30.81
CA ARG A 154 -18.41 22.95 -29.87
C ARG A 154 -18.75 23.46 -28.46
N TRP A 155 -19.93 23.12 -27.97
CA TRP A 155 -20.36 23.54 -26.63
C TRP A 155 -19.52 22.89 -25.54
N VAL A 156 -19.02 23.70 -24.61
CA VAL A 156 -18.47 23.24 -23.33
C VAL A 156 -19.59 22.87 -22.37
N ASP A 157 -19.32 22.05 -21.37
CA ASP A 157 -20.36 21.44 -20.52
C ASP A 157 -21.31 22.45 -19.87
N PHE A 158 -20.80 23.61 -19.42
CA PHE A 158 -21.63 24.69 -18.91
C PHE A 158 -22.67 25.19 -19.92
N VAL A 159 -22.27 25.34 -21.20
CA VAL A 159 -23.17 25.75 -22.28
C VAL A 159 -24.14 24.62 -22.63
N LYS A 160 -23.68 23.36 -22.61
CA LYS A 160 -24.56 22.19 -22.83
C LYS A 160 -25.68 22.13 -21.80
N VAL A 161 -25.39 22.36 -20.53
CA VAL A 161 -26.40 22.37 -19.46
C VAL A 161 -27.45 23.45 -19.71
N GLY A 162 -27.01 24.69 -19.97
CA GLY A 162 -27.92 25.80 -20.24
C GLY A 162 -28.81 25.55 -21.46
N GLN A 163 -28.23 25.01 -22.55
CA GLN A 163 -28.97 24.68 -23.76
C GLN A 163 -29.91 23.49 -23.57
N LEU A 164 -29.51 22.47 -22.81
CA LEU A 164 -30.37 21.33 -22.50
C LEU A 164 -31.59 21.79 -21.72
N VAL A 165 -31.40 22.57 -20.66
CA VAL A 165 -32.48 23.13 -19.84
C VAL A 165 -33.41 24.02 -20.68
N ALA A 166 -32.86 24.88 -21.53
CA ALA A 166 -33.64 25.77 -22.40
C ALA A 166 -34.43 25.01 -23.48
N SER A 167 -34.00 23.79 -23.83
CA SER A 167 -34.66 22.94 -24.81
C SER A 167 -35.86 22.19 -24.24
N LEU A 168 -35.96 22.05 -22.91
CA LEU A 168 -37.06 21.34 -22.27
C LEU A 168 -38.35 22.16 -22.29
N GLN A 169 -39.46 21.50 -22.64
CA GLN A 169 -40.81 22.08 -22.64
C GLN A 169 -41.81 21.11 -22.01
N GLY A 170 -42.96 21.65 -21.59
CA GLY A 170 -44.08 20.85 -21.07
C GLY A 170 -43.66 19.85 -20.01
N SER A 171 -44.07 18.59 -20.19
CA SER A 171 -43.82 17.52 -19.21
C SER A 171 -42.33 17.24 -18.96
N ALA A 172 -41.46 17.51 -19.94
CA ALA A 172 -40.03 17.35 -19.79
C ALA A 172 -39.40 18.43 -18.90
N ALA A 173 -39.90 19.67 -18.98
CA ALA A 173 -39.45 20.76 -18.11
C ALA A 173 -39.83 20.51 -16.63
N ASP A 174 -40.96 19.84 -16.38
CA ASP A 174 -41.38 19.50 -15.01
C ASP A 174 -40.38 18.60 -14.26
N VAL A 175 -39.51 17.86 -14.98
CA VAL A 175 -38.43 17.06 -14.36
C VAL A 175 -37.49 17.94 -13.54
N LEU A 176 -37.27 19.18 -13.97
CA LEU A 176 -36.38 20.12 -13.28
C LEU A 176 -36.88 20.47 -11.87
N GLN A 177 -38.19 20.38 -11.60
CA GLN A 177 -38.74 20.64 -10.27
C GLN A 177 -38.30 19.59 -9.24
N GLY A 178 -37.94 18.39 -9.69
CA GLY A 178 -37.44 17.30 -8.83
C GLY A 178 -35.94 17.37 -8.54
N ILE A 179 -35.21 18.31 -9.14
CA ILE A 179 -33.75 18.41 -9.02
C ILE A 179 -33.38 19.60 -8.12
N PRO A 180 -32.52 19.41 -7.10
CA PRO A 180 -31.99 20.52 -6.30
C PRO A 180 -31.26 21.57 -7.13
N ALA A 181 -31.42 22.85 -6.80
CA ALA A 181 -30.88 23.95 -7.60
C ALA A 181 -29.35 23.95 -7.76
N ASP A 182 -28.63 23.50 -6.72
CA ASP A 182 -27.17 23.34 -6.72
C ASP A 182 -26.68 22.25 -7.69
N LYS A 183 -27.58 21.35 -8.13
CA LYS A 183 -27.30 20.25 -9.06
C LYS A 183 -27.81 20.48 -10.47
N LEU A 184 -28.51 21.58 -10.72
CA LEU A 184 -28.95 21.98 -12.07
C LEU A 184 -27.80 22.46 -12.96
N THR A 185 -26.57 22.51 -12.44
CA THR A 185 -25.35 22.80 -13.20
C THR A 185 -24.61 21.53 -13.66
N ASP A 186 -25.02 20.35 -13.17
CA ASP A 186 -24.44 19.07 -13.57
C ASP A 186 -25.27 18.42 -14.70
N LEU A 187 -24.65 18.35 -15.88
CA LEU A 187 -25.25 17.74 -17.06
C LEU A 187 -25.73 16.30 -16.79
N THR A 188 -24.91 15.52 -16.08
CA THR A 188 -25.19 14.10 -15.84
C THR A 188 -26.43 13.92 -14.97
N THR A 189 -26.62 14.79 -13.98
CA THR A 189 -27.79 14.73 -13.09
C THR A 189 -29.08 15.00 -13.85
N ILE A 190 -29.10 16.01 -14.73
CA ILE A 190 -30.28 16.36 -15.54
C ILE A 190 -30.61 15.24 -16.53
N GLU A 191 -29.60 14.71 -17.24
CA GLU A 191 -29.79 13.62 -18.19
C GLU A 191 -30.37 12.36 -17.54
N LYS A 192 -29.88 11.98 -16.35
CA LYS A 192 -30.39 10.82 -15.62
C LYS A 192 -31.84 10.99 -15.21
N ALA A 193 -32.23 12.20 -14.79
CA ALA A 193 -33.61 12.48 -14.42
C ALA A 193 -34.56 12.40 -15.63
N LEU A 194 -34.12 12.89 -16.79
CA LEU A 194 -34.86 12.79 -18.04
C LEU A 194 -34.95 11.34 -18.55
N GLU A 195 -33.85 10.60 -18.50
CA GLU A 195 -33.80 9.15 -18.82
C GLU A 195 -34.75 8.36 -17.92
N SER A 196 -34.78 8.65 -16.62
CA SER A 196 -35.65 7.95 -15.67
C SER A 196 -37.14 8.15 -15.96
N ARG A 197 -37.54 9.28 -16.56
CA ARG A 197 -38.96 9.62 -16.79
C ARG A 197 -39.40 9.35 -18.24
N PHE A 198 -38.53 9.54 -19.21
CA PHE A 198 -38.82 9.49 -20.64
C PHE A 198 -37.99 8.47 -21.42
N GLY A 199 -37.15 7.68 -20.73
CA GLY A 199 -36.43 6.57 -21.34
C GLY A 199 -37.38 5.52 -21.94
N ASP A 200 -36.85 4.66 -22.81
CA ASP A 200 -37.61 3.74 -23.66
C ASP A 200 -38.53 2.76 -22.90
N SER A 201 -38.32 2.57 -21.59
CA SER A 201 -39.13 1.70 -20.73
C SER A 201 -40.58 2.20 -20.51
N HIS A 202 -40.87 3.49 -20.68
CA HIS A 202 -42.20 4.06 -20.38
C HIS A 202 -43.14 4.20 -21.59
N LEU A 203 -42.62 4.13 -22.83
CA LEU A 203 -43.48 4.12 -24.03
C LEU A 203 -44.42 2.88 -24.06
N THR A 204 -43.96 1.78 -23.46
CA THR A 204 -44.73 0.53 -23.34
C THR A 204 -45.93 0.66 -22.38
N GLN A 205 -45.90 1.58 -21.40
CA GLN A 205 -47.04 1.81 -20.50
C GLN A 205 -48.15 2.64 -21.15
N PHE A 206 -47.80 3.58 -22.05
CA PHE A 206 -48.79 4.40 -22.74
C PHE A 206 -49.70 3.55 -23.65
N TYR A 207 -49.11 2.70 -24.50
CA TYR A 207 -49.87 1.77 -25.37
C TYR A 207 -50.65 0.68 -24.59
N ARG A 208 -50.22 0.32 -23.38
CA ARG A 208 -50.92 -0.68 -22.55
C ARG A 208 -52.21 -0.14 -21.91
N THR A 209 -52.31 1.18 -21.77
CA THR A 209 -53.49 1.83 -21.17
C THR A 209 -54.52 2.19 -22.24
N GLU A 210 -54.08 2.52 -23.46
CA GLU A 210 -54.94 2.87 -24.59
C GLU A 210 -55.68 1.65 -25.20
N LEU A 211 -55.11 0.44 -25.08
CA LEU A 211 -55.77 -0.81 -25.50
C LEU A 211 -56.81 -1.35 -24.48
N LYS A 212 -56.99 -0.69 -23.33
CA LYS A 212 -57.97 -1.10 -22.30
C LYS A 212 -59.28 -0.31 -22.33
N THR A 213 -59.41 0.69 -23.20
CA THR A 213 -60.60 1.56 -23.31
C THR A 213 -61.26 1.53 -24.69
N ARG A 214 -61.03 0.47 -25.48
CA ARG A 214 -61.87 0.13 -26.66
C ARG A 214 -62.79 -1.04 -26.37
#